data_AF-A0A7S4HYA7-F1
#
_entry.id   AF-A0A7S4HYA7-F1
#
_cell.length_a   1.000
_cell.length_b   1.000
_cell.length_c   1.000
_cell.angle_alpha   90.00
_cell.angle_beta   90.00
_cell.angle_gamma   90.00
#
_symmetry.space_group_name_H-M   'P 1'
#
loop_
_entity.id
_entity.type
_entity.pdbx_description
1 polymer ?
#
loop_
_entity_poly.entity_id
_entity_poly.type
_entity_poly.pdbx_seq_one_letter_code
_entity_poly.pdbx_strand_id
1 'polypeptide(L)'
;GILMIISFLLLIFVIIYGVILRYRRLKVSTPSFLVLMLVSVLVGYASVFTWFGKPHPVACAFQPWLLGLSAISLIAALCAKNIRIWRLFANRMSKTKMGDSALLGIWLVVMIPAVVILI
;
A
#
# COMPACT_ATOMS: atom_id res chain seq x y z
N GLY A 1 -9.11 10.99 -13.49
CA GLY A 1 -10.24 10.08 -13.79
C GLY A 1 -9.79 8.71 -14.26
N ILE A 2 -9.24 8.62 -15.48
CA ILE A 2 -8.90 7.33 -16.13
C ILE A 2 -7.98 6.45 -15.26
N LEU A 3 -6.92 7.02 -14.67
CA LEU A 3 -5.99 6.28 -13.80
C LEU A 3 -6.64 5.68 -12.55
N MET A 4 -7.66 6.36 -12.00
CA MET A 4 -8.40 5.86 -10.83
C MET A 4 -9.26 4.65 -11.22
N ILE A 5 -9.91 4.70 -12.38
CA ILE A 5 -10.71 3.58 -12.92
C ILE A 5 -9.81 2.37 -13.18
N ILE A 6 -8.65 2.58 -13.82
CA ILE A 6 -7.67 1.50 -14.05
C ILE A 6 -7.20 0.89 -12.72
N SER A 7 -6.85 1.73 -11.74
CA SER A 7 -6.41 1.27 -10.42
C SER A 7 -7.50 0.45 -9.72
N PHE A 8 -8.76 0.84 -9.86
CA PHE A 8 -9.91 0.13 -9.30
C PHE A 8 -10.14 -1.24 -9.98
N LEU A 9 -10.05 -1.29 -11.31
CA LEU A 9 -10.12 -2.54 -12.07
C LEU A 9 -8.99 -3.51 -11.69
N LEU A 10 -7.76 -2.99 -11.52
CA LEU A 10 -6.62 -3.79 -11.05
C LEU A 10 -6.84 -4.30 -9.62
N LEU A 11 -7.47 -3.53 -8.74
CA LEU A 11 -7.82 -3.97 -7.40
C LEU A 11 -8.83 -5.13 -7.42
N ILE A 12 -9.89 -5.02 -8.22
CA ILE A 12 -10.85 -6.12 -8.41
C ILE A 12 -10.16 -7.37 -8.95
N PHE A 13 -9.30 -7.22 -9.96
CA PHE A 13 -8.52 -8.32 -10.53
C PHE A 13 -7.66 -9.00 -9.45
N VAL A 14 -6.96 -8.23 -8.62
CA VAL A 14 -6.09 -8.78 -7.58
C VAL A 14 -6.88 -9.47 -6.47
N ILE A 15 -8.07 -8.98 -6.11
CA ILE A 15 -8.94 -9.65 -5.14
C ILE A 15 -9.43 -10.98 -5.70
N ILE A 16 -9.97 -10.99 -6.92
CA ILE A 16 -10.52 -12.20 -7.53
C ILE A 16 -9.42 -13.24 -7.77
N TYR A 17 -8.34 -12.87 -8.47
CA TYR A 17 -7.32 -13.82 -8.87
C TYR A 17 -6.28 -14.11 -7.77
N GLY A 18 -6.03 -13.15 -6.89
CA GLY A 18 -5.04 -13.25 -5.80
C GLY A 18 -5.60 -13.83 -4.51
N VAL A 19 -6.78 -13.38 -4.06
CA VAL A 19 -7.37 -13.79 -2.77
C VAL A 19 -8.29 -15.00 -2.94
N ILE A 20 -9.21 -14.96 -3.91
CA ILE A 20 -10.24 -16.00 -4.09
C ILE A 20 -9.69 -17.19 -4.87
N LEU A 21 -9.24 -17.00 -6.11
CA LEU A 21 -8.79 -18.08 -7.00
C LEU A 21 -7.35 -18.57 -6.70
N ARG A 22 -6.61 -17.84 -5.85
CA ARG A 22 -5.26 -18.18 -5.37
C ARG A 22 -4.29 -18.63 -6.48
N TYR A 23 -4.28 -17.92 -7.61
CA TYR A 23 -3.46 -18.28 -8.76
C TYR A 23 -1.97 -18.32 -8.40
N ARG A 24 -1.24 -19.36 -8.83
CA ARG A 24 0.13 -19.66 -8.35
C ARG A 24 1.09 -18.48 -8.50
N ARG A 25 1.02 -17.74 -9.62
CA ARG A 25 1.88 -16.57 -9.89
C ARG A 25 1.58 -15.39 -8.94
N LEU A 26 0.31 -15.13 -8.65
CA LEU A 26 -0.09 -14.05 -7.74
C LEU A 26 0.18 -14.39 -6.28
N LYS A 27 0.07 -15.67 -5.92
CA LYS A 27 0.39 -16.17 -4.58
C LYS A 27 1.87 -15.96 -4.22
N VAL A 28 2.78 -16.11 -5.18
CA VAL A 28 4.22 -15.87 -4.97
C VAL A 28 4.50 -14.39 -4.66
N SER A 29 3.76 -13.48 -5.28
CA SER A 29 3.90 -12.03 -5.10
C SER A 29 3.24 -11.48 -3.82
N THR A 30 2.61 -12.33 -3.00
CA THR A 30 1.90 -11.98 -1.76
C THR A 30 0.73 -11.01 -2.01
N PRO A 31 -0.51 -11.51 -2.18
CA PRO A 31 -1.64 -10.71 -2.64
C PRO A 31 -2.04 -9.60 -1.66
N SER A 32 -1.86 -9.78 -0.35
CA SER A 32 -2.21 -8.77 0.67
C SER A 32 -1.44 -7.45 0.50
N PHE A 33 -0.14 -7.51 0.22
CA PHE A 33 0.66 -6.30 -0.05
C PHE A 33 0.26 -5.62 -1.34
N LEU A 34 -0.13 -6.41 -2.34
CA LEU A 34 -0.54 -5.87 -3.63
C LEU A 34 -1.87 -5.11 -3.50
N VAL A 35 -2.81 -5.62 -2.69
CA VAL A 35 -4.03 -4.90 -2.32
C VAL A 35 -3.69 -3.62 -1.55
N LEU A 36 -2.78 -3.70 -0.57
CA LEU A 36 -2.40 -2.53 0.24
C LEU A 36 -1.80 -1.40 -0.61
N MET A 37 -0.94 -1.73 -1.58
CA MET A 37 -0.40 -0.75 -2.54
C MET A 37 -1.51 -0.13 -3.39
N LEU A 38 -2.43 -0.93 -3.93
CA LEU A 38 -3.52 -0.45 -4.77
C LEU A 38 -4.51 0.44 -3.99
N VAL A 39 -4.82 0.08 -2.75
CA VAL A 39 -5.62 0.93 -1.85
C VAL A 39 -4.92 2.26 -1.60
N SER A 40 -3.60 2.23 -1.32
CA SER A 40 -2.82 3.45 -1.11
C SER A 40 -2.85 4.36 -2.34
N VAL A 41 -2.72 3.80 -3.54
CA VAL A 41 -2.82 4.54 -4.81
C VAL A 41 -4.22 5.13 -5.03
N LEU A 42 -5.28 4.39 -4.71
CA LEU A 42 -6.66 4.90 -4.80
C LEU A 42 -6.90 6.07 -3.85
N VAL A 43 -6.43 5.97 -2.60
CA VAL A 43 -6.54 7.06 -1.61
C VAL A 43 -5.72 8.28 -2.07
N GLY A 44 -4.54 8.07 -2.64
CA GLY A 44 -3.73 9.15 -3.21
C GLY A 44 -4.39 9.85 -4.40
N TYR A 45 -5.06 9.11 -5.29
CA TYR A 45 -5.85 9.74 -6.35
C TYR A 45 -7.10 10.43 -5.81
N ALA A 46 -7.72 9.89 -4.76
CA ALA A 46 -8.88 10.52 -4.11
C ALA A 46 -8.49 11.81 -3.40
N SER A 47 -7.25 11.92 -2.89
CA SER A 47 -6.77 13.15 -2.24
C SER A 47 -6.81 14.34 -3.19
N VAL A 48 -6.62 14.15 -4.51
CA VAL A 48 -6.68 15.25 -5.48
C VAL A 48 -8.02 16.00 -5.42
N PHE A 49 -9.12 15.30 -5.12
CA PHE A 49 -10.44 15.94 -5.01
C PHE A 49 -10.59 16.84 -3.78
N THR A 50 -9.77 16.67 -2.73
CA THR A 50 -9.83 17.55 -1.55
C THR A 50 -9.15 18.90 -1.77
N TRP A 51 -8.43 19.07 -2.88
CA TRP A 51 -7.80 20.32 -3.27
C TRP A 51 -8.72 21.22 -4.10
N PHE A 52 -9.73 20.63 -4.76
CA PHE A 52 -10.68 21.36 -5.60
C PHE A 52 -12.02 21.50 -4.88
N GLY A 53 -12.32 22.67 -4.33
CA GLY A 53 -13.59 22.91 -3.64
C GLY A 53 -13.65 24.25 -2.90
N LYS A 54 -14.80 24.54 -2.30
CA LYS A 54 -14.94 25.68 -1.39
C LYS A 54 -14.11 25.43 -0.12
N PRO A 55 -13.42 26.45 0.43
CA PRO A 55 -12.62 26.30 1.63
C PRO A 55 -13.53 25.95 2.81
N HIS A 56 -13.53 24.67 3.17
CA HIS A 56 -14.20 24.14 4.34
C HIS A 56 -13.13 23.64 5.30
N PRO A 57 -13.18 23.98 6.61
CA PRO A 57 -12.12 23.64 7.56
C PRO A 57 -11.83 22.13 7.60
N VAL A 58 -12.87 21.32 7.43
CA VAL A 58 -12.75 19.86 7.35
C VAL A 58 -11.94 19.42 6.12
N ALA A 59 -12.15 20.02 4.94
CA ALA A 59 -11.42 19.66 3.73
C ALA A 59 -9.93 20.01 3.86
N CYS A 60 -9.60 21.17 4.44
CA CYS A 60 -8.22 21.60 4.68
C CYS A 60 -7.49 20.67 5.68
N ALA A 61 -8.17 20.22 6.73
CA ALA A 61 -7.58 19.28 7.69
C ALA A 61 -7.32 17.90 7.07
N PHE A 62 -8.18 17.43 6.16
CA PHE A 62 -8.04 16.12 5.53
C PHE A 62 -6.98 16.07 4.41
N GLN A 63 -6.59 17.20 3.82
CA GLN A 63 -5.57 17.25 2.76
C GLN A 63 -4.25 16.54 3.13
N PRO A 64 -3.57 16.90 4.25
CA PRO A 64 -2.31 16.27 4.62
C PRO A 64 -2.49 14.81 5.05
N TRP A 65 -3.65 14.45 5.62
CA TRP A 65 -3.95 13.07 6.00
C TRP A 65 -4.10 12.15 4.79
N LEU A 66 -4.90 12.53 3.79
CA LEU A 66 -5.09 11.68 2.61
C LEU A 66 -3.83 11.59 1.76
N LEU A 67 -3.13 12.70 1.51
CA LEU A 67 -1.94 12.71 0.66
C LEU A 67 -0.72 12.11 1.38
N GLY A 68 -0.48 12.50 2.62
CA GLY A 68 0.68 12.05 3.39
C GLY A 68 0.63 10.56 3.70
N LEU A 69 -0.50 10.06 4.22
CA LEU A 69 -0.63 8.64 4.58
C LEU A 69 -0.62 7.73 3.35
N SER A 70 -1.23 8.15 2.23
CA SER A 70 -1.21 7.36 1.00
C SER A 70 0.19 7.22 0.41
N ALA A 71 0.95 8.31 0.37
CA ALA A 71 2.33 8.31 -0.14
C ALA A 71 3.26 7.46 0.75
N ILE A 72 3.20 7.66 2.07
CA ILE A 72 4.04 6.92 3.02
C ILE A 72 3.68 5.43 3.02
N SER A 73 2.39 5.11 2.99
CA SER A 73 1.93 3.71 2.92
C SER A 73 2.43 3.00 1.66
N LEU A 74 2.40 3.67 0.51
CA LEU A 74 2.91 3.13 -0.75
C LEU A 74 4.43 2.88 -0.69
N ILE A 75 5.19 3.87 -0.21
CA ILE A 75 6.65 3.76 -0.07
C ILE A 75 7.00 2.65 0.91
N ALA A 76 6.34 2.59 2.07
CA ALA A 76 6.56 1.56 3.08
C ALA A 76 6.30 0.15 2.52
N ALA A 77 5.21 -0.04 1.78
CA ALA A 77 4.90 -1.32 1.14
C ALA A 77 5.95 -1.72 0.09
N LEU A 78 6.44 -0.77 -0.71
CA LEU A 78 7.50 -1.01 -1.70
C LEU A 78 8.83 -1.35 -1.02
N CYS A 79 9.21 -0.61 0.02
CA CYS A 79 10.42 -0.86 0.81
C CYS A 79 10.37 -2.24 1.47
N ALA A 80 9.25 -2.62 2.09
CA ALA A 80 9.07 -3.94 2.70
C ALA A 80 9.26 -5.06 1.67
N LYS A 81 8.71 -4.89 0.46
CA LYS A 81 8.88 -5.85 -0.64
C LYS A 81 10.33 -5.92 -1.12
N ASN A 82 11.00 -4.79 -1.28
CA ASN A 82 12.41 -4.75 -1.67
C ASN A 82 13.32 -5.38 -0.62
N ILE A 83 13.07 -5.15 0.67
CA ILE A 83 13.80 -5.81 1.77
C ILE A 83 13.62 -7.33 1.71
N ARG A 84 12.40 -7.82 1.43
CA ARG A 84 12.13 -9.25 1.27
C ARG A 84 12.94 -9.84 0.11
N ILE A 85 12.98 -9.16 -1.04
CA ILE A 85 13.74 -9.61 -2.21
C ILE A 85 15.24 -9.58 -1.93
N TRP A 86 15.73 -8.49 -1.33
CA TRP A 86 17.14 -8.37 -0.95
C TRP A 86 17.58 -9.49 0.01
N ARG A 87 16.79 -9.79 1.05
CA ARG A 87 17.07 -10.91 1.97
C ARG A 87 17.04 -12.27 1.27
N LEU A 88 16.15 -12.46 0.29
CA LEU A 88 16.10 -13.70 -0.49
C LEU A 88 17.39 -13.92 -1.27
N PHE A 89 17.97 -12.85 -1.84
CA PHE A 89 19.24 -12.94 -2.55
C PHE A 89 20.45 -13.02 -1.60
N ALA A 90 20.42 -12.31 -0.46
CA ALA A 90 21.49 -12.33 0.53
C ALA A 90 21.62 -13.69 1.24
N ASN A 91 20.49 -14.33 1.58
CA ASN A 91 20.47 -15.60 2.30
C ASN A 91 20.00 -16.75 1.41
N ARG A 92 20.77 -17.05 0.35
CA ARG A 92 20.46 -18.10 -0.64
C ARG A 92 20.24 -19.50 -0.02
N MET A 93 20.75 -19.75 1.19
CA MET A 93 20.66 -21.04 1.91
C MET A 93 19.76 -21.05 3.15
N SER A 94 19.13 -19.93 3.54
CA SER A 94 18.24 -19.92 4.71
C SER A 94 16.83 -20.38 4.35
N LYS A 95 16.33 -21.41 5.03
CA LYS A 95 14.95 -21.93 4.88
C LYS A 95 13.90 -21.10 5.63
N THR A 96 14.28 -20.04 6.33
CA THR A 96 13.35 -19.21 7.08
C THR A 96 12.50 -18.36 6.13
N LYS A 97 11.27 -18.81 5.88
CA LYS A 97 10.27 -18.02 5.15
C LYS A 97 9.79 -16.90 6.08
N MET A 98 10.11 -15.67 5.71
CA MET A 98 9.56 -14.49 6.40
C MET A 98 8.05 -14.45 6.15
N GLY A 99 7.27 -14.52 7.24
CA GLY A 99 5.81 -14.50 7.18
C GLY A 99 5.28 -13.14 6.75
N ASP A 100 4.10 -13.12 6.14
CA ASP A 100 3.44 -11.90 5.69
C ASP A 100 3.11 -10.95 6.86
N SER A 101 2.98 -11.49 8.08
CA SER A 101 2.80 -10.73 9.33
C SER A 101 4.01 -9.87 9.70
N ALA A 102 5.23 -10.35 9.48
CA ALA A 102 6.44 -9.58 9.77
C ALA A 102 6.58 -8.37 8.84
N LEU A 103 6.16 -8.51 7.59
CA LEU A 103 6.14 -7.42 6.62
C LEU A 103 5.06 -6.39 6.95
N LEU A 104 3.90 -6.81 7.45
CA LEU A 104 2.85 -5.91 7.94
C LEU A 104 3.33 -5.16 9.19
N GLY A 105 4.11 -5.81 10.05
CA GLY A 105 4.76 -5.16 11.20
C GLY A 105 5.71 -4.04 10.77
N ILE A 106 6.55 -4.27 9.75
CA ILE A 106 7.44 -3.22 9.21
C ILE A 106 6.64 -2.04 8.67
N TRP A 107 5.56 -2.30 7.91
CA TRP A 107 4.67 -1.25 7.41
C TRP A 107 4.06 -0.44 8.56
N LEU A 108 3.54 -1.10 9.60
CA LEU A 108 2.97 -0.43 10.78
C LEU A 108 3.98 0.46 11.51
N VAL A 109 5.20 -0.03 11.72
CA VAL A 109 6.27 0.74 12.36
C VAL A 109 6.62 2.01 11.59
N VAL A 110 6.59 1.96 10.25
CA VAL A 110 6.83 3.14 9.40
C VAL A 110 5.64 4.11 9.41
N MET A 111 4.41 3.61 9.55
CA MET A 111 3.20 4.43 9.58
C MET A 111 3.00 5.19 10.91
N ILE A 112 3.45 4.66 12.04
CA ILE A 112 3.24 5.28 13.36
C ILE A 112 3.84 6.71 13.44
N PRO A 113 5.12 6.94 13.08
CA PRO A 113 5.69 8.29 13.09
C PRO A 113 4.95 9.25 12.15
N ALA A 114 4.50 8.76 11.00
CA ALA A 114 3.76 9.56 10.03
C ALA A 114 2.44 10.09 10.59
N VAL A 115 1.74 9.27 11.38
CA VAL A 115 0.50 9.68 12.06
C VAL A 115 0.80 10.69 13.17
N VAL A 116 1.88 10.48 13.93
CA VAL A 116 2.27 11.40 15.03
C VAL A 116 2.63 12.79 14.52
N ILE A 117 3.28 12.90 13.36
CA ILE A 117 3.64 14.21 12.76
C ILE A 117 2.40 14.99 12.27
N LEU A 118 1.30 14.28 11.96
CA LEU A 118 0.08 14.86 11.41
C LEU A 118 -0.96 15.28 12.47
N ILE A 119 -0.73 14.90 13.73
CA ILE A 119 -1.53 15.30 14.91
C ILE A 119 -0.94 16.60 15.47
#